data_AF-A0A167HSF1-F1
#
_entry.id   AF-A0A167HSF1-F1
#
_cell.length_a   1.000
_cell.length_b   1.000
_cell.length_c   1.000
_cell.angle_alpha   90.00
_cell.angle_beta   90.00
_cell.angle_gamma   90.00
#
_symmetry.space_group_name_H-M   'P 1'
#
loop_
_entity.id
_entity.type
_entity.pdbx_description
1 polymer ?
#
loop_
_entity_poly.entity_id
_entity_poly.type
_entity_poly.pdbx_seq_one_letter_code
_entity_poly.pdbx_strand_id
1 'polypeptide(L)'
;MRFNEAAWRVLCIASANMAVKLSACSHDLYSTTFSSEIDAQVSYFPKEHRGFALQIAREWEYASAQVRAATQQWNADNGLCFHGIELGCCPAGCGSGLGD
;
A
#
# COMPACT_ATOMS: atom_id res chain seq x y z
N MET A 1 -16.82 8.43 -22.04
CA MET A 1 -15.35 8.65 -22.03
C MET A 1 -14.67 7.28 -21.96
N ARG A 2 -13.68 7.00 -22.82
CA ARG A 2 -13.00 5.69 -22.88
C ARG A 2 -11.88 5.61 -21.85
N PHE A 3 -11.78 4.50 -21.13
CA PHE A 3 -10.66 4.23 -20.22
C PHE A 3 -9.36 4.00 -21.01
N ASN A 4 -8.26 4.63 -20.57
CA ASN A 4 -6.94 4.42 -21.17
C ASN A 4 -6.12 3.44 -20.32
N GLU A 5 -6.27 2.15 -20.62
CA GLU A 5 -5.59 1.09 -19.89
C GLU A 5 -4.06 1.18 -19.96
N ALA A 6 -3.51 1.52 -21.13
CA ALA A 6 -2.07 1.62 -21.31
C ALA A 6 -1.47 2.71 -20.40
N ALA A 7 -2.10 3.88 -20.34
CA ALA A 7 -1.67 4.95 -19.44
C ALA A 7 -1.82 4.55 -17.96
N TRP A 8 -2.90 3.85 -17.61
CA TRP A 8 -3.10 3.37 -16.24
C TRP A 8 -2.02 2.37 -15.81
N ARG A 9 -1.68 1.40 -16.67
CA ARG A 9 -0.60 0.43 -16.40
C ARG A 9 0.76 1.11 -16.21
N VAL A 10 1.09 2.13 -17.01
CA VAL A 10 2.32 2.92 -16.83
C VAL A 10 2.35 3.60 -15.46
N LEU A 11 1.22 4.16 -15.03
CA LEU A 11 1.09 4.74 -13.69
C LEU A 11 1.26 3.68 -12.61
N CYS A 12 0.60 2.52 -12.71
CA CYS A 12 0.77 1.43 -11.73
C CYS A 12 2.24 1.00 -11.61
N ILE A 13 2.96 0.85 -12.72
CA ILE A 13 4.40 0.52 -12.72
C ILE A 13 5.20 1.61 -11.99
N ALA A 14 4.94 2.88 -12.28
CA ALA A 14 5.64 3.99 -11.63
C ALA A 14 5.37 4.03 -10.11
N SER A 15 4.11 3.89 -9.70
CA SER A 15 3.71 3.85 -8.29
C SER A 15 4.29 2.64 -7.56
N ALA A 16 4.31 1.45 -8.19
CA ALA A 16 4.92 0.25 -7.61
C ALA A 16 6.43 0.42 -7.44
N ASN A 17 7.14 0.95 -8.44
CA ASN A 17 8.57 1.24 -8.34
C ASN A 17 8.89 2.25 -7.23
N MET A 18 8.05 3.26 -7.03
CA MET A 18 8.19 4.19 -5.92
C MET A 18 7.94 3.51 -4.57
N ALA A 19 6.89 2.69 -4.47
CA ALA A 19 6.58 1.94 -3.25
C ALA A 19 7.72 0.98 -2.87
N VAL A 20 8.34 0.29 -3.83
CA VAL A 20 9.51 -0.57 -3.58
C VAL A 20 10.65 0.23 -2.93
N LYS A 21 10.97 1.42 -3.46
CA LYS A 21 12.05 2.26 -2.91
C LYS A 21 11.75 2.75 -1.49
N LEU A 22 10.48 3.02 -1.19
CA LEU A 22 10.04 3.51 0.12
C LEU A 22 9.80 2.38 1.13
N SER A 23 9.71 1.14 0.67
CA SER A 23 9.32 0.00 1.50
C SER A 23 10.37 -0.45 2.51
N ALA A 24 11.65 -0.08 2.33
CA ALA A 24 12.76 -0.62 3.13
C ALA A 24 12.70 -2.17 3.25
N CYS A 25 12.29 -2.86 2.19
CA CYS A 25 12.04 -4.30 2.11
C CYS A 25 10.86 -4.84 2.93
N SER A 26 10.01 -3.99 3.51
CA SER A 26 8.75 -4.39 4.13
C SER A 26 7.63 -4.53 3.11
N HIS A 27 7.00 -5.72 3.08
CA HIS A 27 5.83 -5.98 2.25
C HIS A 27 4.62 -5.12 2.65
N ASP A 28 4.37 -4.97 3.95
CA ASP A 28 3.25 -4.18 4.46
C ASP A 28 3.40 -2.70 4.12
N LEU A 29 4.62 -2.17 4.18
CA LEU A 29 4.91 -0.80 3.79
C LEU A 29 4.80 -0.61 2.28
N TYR A 30 5.25 -1.59 1.48
CA TYR A 30 5.02 -1.60 0.04
C TYR A 30 3.51 -1.56 -0.27
N SER A 31 2.74 -2.51 0.27
CA SER A 31 1.30 -2.65 0.00
C SER A 31 0.54 -1.40 0.43
N THR A 32 0.87 -0.84 1.59
CA THR A 32 0.27 0.40 2.10
C THR A 32 0.59 1.59 1.20
N THR A 33 1.85 1.76 0.81
CA THR A 33 2.31 2.89 -0.01
C THR A 33 1.70 2.83 -1.41
N PHE A 34 1.84 1.70 -2.09
CA PHE A 34 1.29 1.49 -3.42
C PHE A 34 -0.23 1.67 -3.43
N SER A 35 -0.93 1.01 -2.52
CA SER A 35 -2.40 1.02 -2.55
C SER A 35 -2.99 2.38 -2.19
N SER A 36 -2.37 3.13 -1.27
CA SER A 36 -2.79 4.52 -0.99
C SER A 36 -2.65 5.44 -2.21
N GLU A 37 -1.57 5.30 -2.98
CA GLU A 37 -1.40 6.07 -4.22
C GLU A 37 -2.45 5.68 -5.26
N ILE A 38 -2.71 4.38 -5.43
CA ILE A 38 -3.75 3.89 -6.34
C ILE A 38 -5.14 4.40 -5.91
N ASP A 39 -5.47 4.36 -4.62
CA ASP A 39 -6.73 4.90 -4.09
C ASP A 39 -6.89 6.40 -4.45
N ALA A 40 -5.83 7.19 -4.29
CA ALA A 40 -5.81 8.60 -4.64
C ALA A 40 -6.05 8.82 -6.13
N GLN A 41 -5.36 8.06 -7.00
CA GLN A 41 -5.46 8.21 -8.45
C GLN A 41 -6.83 7.75 -8.98
N VAL A 42 -7.36 6.63 -8.48
CA VAL A 42 -8.68 6.12 -8.86
C VAL A 42 -9.80 7.06 -8.43
N SER A 43 -9.59 7.87 -7.37
CA SER A 43 -10.58 8.86 -6.93
C SER A 43 -10.93 9.90 -8.01
N TYR A 44 -10.01 10.18 -8.94
CA TYR A 44 -10.22 11.09 -10.06
C TYR A 44 -10.96 10.46 -11.26
N PHE A 45 -11.11 9.13 -11.29
CA PHE A 45 -11.80 8.47 -12.38
C PHE A 45 -13.34 8.54 -12.23
N PRO A 46 -14.07 8.58 -13.37
CA PRO A 46 -15.50 8.30 -13.39
C PRO A 46 -15.82 6.98 -12.68
N LYS A 47 -16.96 6.93 -11.97
CA LYS A 47 -17.33 5.78 -11.13
C LYS A 47 -17.33 4.47 -11.91
N GLU A 48 -17.75 4.48 -13.18
CA GLU A 48 -17.77 3.29 -14.03
C GLU A 48 -16.37 2.68 -14.30
N HIS A 49 -15.31 3.47 -14.22
CA HIS A 49 -13.94 3.04 -14.52
C HIS A 49 -13.15 2.61 -13.29
N ARG A 50 -13.60 2.99 -12.09
CA ARG A 50 -12.86 2.74 -10.84
C ARG A 50 -12.65 1.25 -10.57
N GLY A 51 -13.69 0.44 -10.73
CA GLY A 51 -13.61 -1.00 -10.51
C GLY A 51 -12.59 -1.67 -11.44
N PHE A 52 -12.59 -1.29 -12.71
CA PHE A 52 -11.64 -1.82 -13.70
C PHE A 52 -10.20 -1.37 -13.42
N ALA A 53 -10.00 -0.11 -13.04
CA ALA A 53 -8.68 0.41 -12.65
C ALA A 53 -8.10 -0.36 -11.44
N LEU A 54 -8.92 -0.57 -10.40
CA LEU A 54 -8.51 -1.35 -9.22
C LEU A 54 -8.24 -2.82 -9.55
N GLN A 55 -8.97 -3.41 -10.50
CA GLN A 55 -8.71 -4.77 -10.96
C GLN A 55 -7.33 -4.91 -11.61
N ILE A 56 -6.95 -3.97 -12.48
CA ILE A 56 -5.61 -3.94 -13.09
C ILE A 56 -4.53 -3.74 -12.03
N ALA A 57 -4.76 -2.84 -11.06
CA ALA A 57 -3.77 -2.56 -10.01
C ALA A 57 -3.46 -3.78 -9.11
N ARG A 58 -4.35 -4.80 -9.07
CA ARG A 58 -4.09 -6.05 -8.34
C ARG A 58 -2.91 -6.85 -8.92
N GLU A 59 -2.51 -6.62 -10.16
CA GLU A 59 -1.27 -7.21 -10.73
C GLU A 59 0.00 -6.76 -9.98
N TRP A 60 -0.07 -5.64 -9.25
CA TRP A 60 0.99 -5.12 -8.37
C TRP A 60 0.61 -5.20 -6.89
N GLU A 61 -0.30 -6.11 -6.55
CA GLU A 61 -0.72 -6.40 -5.16
C GLU A 61 -1.48 -5.26 -4.47
N TYR A 62 -2.27 -4.49 -5.23
CA TYR A 62 -3.21 -3.54 -4.64
C TYR A 62 -4.10 -4.21 -3.58
N ALA A 63 -4.13 -3.62 -2.39
CA ALA A 63 -4.98 -4.00 -1.27
C ALA A 63 -5.95 -2.86 -0.92
N SER A 64 -7.23 -3.18 -0.77
CA SER A 64 -8.23 -2.18 -0.39
C SER A 64 -7.94 -1.58 0.99
N ALA A 65 -8.40 -0.35 1.23
CA ALA A 65 -8.28 0.29 2.53
C ALA A 65 -8.77 -0.60 3.69
N GLN A 66 -9.84 -1.39 3.48
CA GLN A 66 -10.35 -2.34 4.48
C GLN A 66 -9.36 -3.48 4.76
N VAL A 67 -8.79 -4.10 3.72
CA VAL A 67 -7.80 -5.17 3.88
C VAL A 67 -6.58 -4.63 4.61
N ARG A 68 -6.09 -3.46 4.20
CA ARG A 68 -4.94 -2.81 4.86
C ARG A 68 -5.22 -2.50 6.32
N ALA A 69 -6.41 -1.99 6.66
CA ALA A 69 -6.79 -1.74 8.05
C ALA A 69 -6.82 -3.04 8.88
N ALA A 70 -7.32 -4.14 8.32
CA ALA A 70 -7.31 -5.45 8.98
C ALA A 70 -5.88 -5.97 9.21
N THR A 71 -4.98 -5.83 8.23
CA THR A 71 -3.56 -6.16 8.38
C THR A 71 -2.92 -5.33 9.49
N GLN A 72 -3.18 -4.03 9.54
CA GLN A 72 -2.63 -3.14 10.56
C GLN A 72 -3.13 -3.49 11.97
N GLN A 73 -4.40 -3.88 12.11
CA GLN A 73 -4.92 -4.37 13.38
C GLN A 73 -4.23 -5.67 13.80
N TRP A 74 -4.11 -6.64 12.89
CA TRP A 74 -3.41 -7.89 13.16
C TRP A 74 -1.95 -7.66 13.57
N ASN A 75 -1.26 -6.74 12.89
CA ASN A 75 0.11 -6.35 13.26
C ASN A 75 0.19 -5.83 14.70
N ALA A 76 -0.68 -4.90 15.06
CA ALA A 76 -0.74 -4.35 16.41
C ALA A 76 -1.00 -5.44 17.46
N ASP A 77 -1.90 -6.38 17.17
CA ASP A 77 -2.23 -7.50 18.07
C ASP A 77 -1.09 -8.52 18.20
N ASN A 78 -0.12 -8.52 17.28
CA ASN A 78 0.98 -9.49 17.21
C ASN A 78 2.37 -8.86 17.45
N GLY A 79 2.44 -7.65 18.00
CA GLY A 79 3.72 -7.02 18.36
C GLY A 79 4.54 -6.54 17.15
N LEU A 80 3.88 -6.28 16.02
CA LEU A 80 4.46 -5.69 14.82
C LEU A 80 4.09 -4.20 14.76
N CYS A 81 5.01 -3.36 14.29
CA CYS A 81 4.72 -1.97 13.98
C CYS A 81 3.86 -1.86 12.72
N PHE A 82 3.43 -0.63 12.40
CA PHE A 82 2.63 -0.39 11.19
C PHE A 82 3.39 -0.63 9.88
N HIS A 83 4.72 -0.78 9.95
CA HIS A 83 5.55 -1.23 8.84
C HIS A 83 5.66 -2.76 8.76
N GLY A 84 4.90 -3.54 9.55
CA GLY A 84 4.95 -5.01 9.53
C GLY A 84 6.26 -5.60 10.06
N ILE A 85 7.01 -4.84 10.86
CA ILE A 85 8.28 -5.27 11.47
C ILE A 85 8.07 -5.38 12.98
N GLU A 86 8.65 -6.41 13.60
CA GLU A 86 8.64 -6.58 15.05
C GLU A 86 9.04 -5.30 15.79
N LEU A 87 8.28 -4.95 16.82
CA LEU A 87 8.55 -3.80 17.67
C LEU A 87 9.95 -3.94 18.29
N GLY A 88 10.72 -2.86 18.27
CA GLY A 88 12.13 -2.84 18.69
C GLY A 88 13.12 -3.24 17.58
N CYS A 89 12.65 -3.89 16.51
CA CYS A 89 13.49 -4.32 15.37
C CYS A 89 13.38 -3.36 14.16
N CYS A 90 12.39 -2.47 14.15
CA CYS A 90 12.14 -1.57 13.03
C CYS A 90 13.23 -0.48 12.90
N PRO A 91 13.89 -0.33 11.73
CA PRO A 91 14.91 0.71 11.52
C PRO A 91 14.42 2.15 11.70
N ALA A 92 13.11 2.37 11.60
CA ALA A 92 12.48 3.66 11.88
C ALA A 92 12.36 3.97 13.39
N GLY A 93 12.76 3.05 14.28
CA GLY A 93 12.67 3.21 15.73
C GLY A 93 11.30 2.86 16.32
N CYS A 94 10.45 2.09 15.61
CA CYS A 94 9.17 1.69 16.16
C CYS A 94 9.35 0.72 17.34
N GLY A 95 8.78 1.04 18.50
CA GLY A 95 8.86 0.18 19.68
C GLY A 95 10.22 0.18 20.39
N SER A 96 11.17 1.03 19.99
CA SER A 96 12.48 1.17 20.66
C SER A 96 12.43 1.98 21.95
N GLY A 97 11.25 2.13 22.56
CA GLY A 97 11.13 2.78 23.86
C GLY A 97 11.90 1.95 24.88
N LEU A 98 13.03 2.47 25.35
CA LEU A 98 13.49 2.16 26.71
C LEU A 98 12.32 2.57 27.60
N GLY A 99 11.64 1.58 28.19
CA GLY A 99 10.57 1.84 29.14
C GLY A 99 11.04 2.80 30.22
N ASP A 100 10.19 3.77 30.52
CA ASP A 100 10.10 4.42 31.82
C ASP A 100 9.97 3.40 32.96
#